data_AF-A0A174BAX0-F1
#
_entry.id   AF-A0A174BAX0-F1
#
_cell.length_a   1.000
_cell.length_b   1.000
_cell.length_c   1.000
_cell.angle_alpha   90.00
_cell.angle_beta   90.00
_cell.angle_gamma   90.00
#
_symmetry.space_group_name_H-M   'P 1'
#
loop_
_entity.id
_entity.type
_entity.pdbx_description
1 polymer ?
#
loop_
_entity_poly.entity_id
_entity_poly.type
_entity_poly.pdbx_seq_one_letter_code
_entity_poly.pdbx_strand_id
1 'polypeptide(L)'
;MRHDSEVISEQIKSRIDPIPKFDLVIQTVDNKEIIILEISRGLETPYYYVSEGTRTAYQRVGNESIPVDARGLKELILRGIDSTYDSSISRYEFENYSFTKLKAAYKQRTGENFDEDDFISFSLILYEMERSG
;
A
#
# COMPACT_ATOMS: atom_id res chain seq x y z
N MET A 1 -22.37 23.77 -12.95
CA MET A 1 -21.87 22.38 -13.02
C MET A 1 -20.68 22.15 -13.93
N ARG A 2 -20.68 22.59 -15.20
CA ARG A 2 -19.47 22.48 -16.04
C ARG A 2 -18.27 23.25 -15.45
N HIS A 3 -18.48 24.48 -15.01
CA HIS A 3 -17.48 25.26 -14.28
C HIS A 3 -17.03 24.56 -12.99
N ASP A 4 -17.96 24.00 -12.21
CA ASP A 4 -17.63 23.30 -10.96
C ASP A 4 -16.77 22.05 -11.23
N SER A 5 -17.04 21.32 -12.32
CA SER A 5 -16.23 20.16 -12.72
C SER A 5 -14.80 20.56 -13.11
N GLU A 6 -14.63 21.72 -13.77
CA GLU A 6 -13.31 22.28 -14.09
C GLU A 6 -12.57 22.68 -12.82
N VAL A 7 -13.24 23.37 -11.89
CA VAL A 7 -12.66 23.75 -10.60
C VAL A 7 -12.21 22.51 -9.82
N ILE A 8 -13.02 21.46 -9.74
CA ILE A 8 -12.65 20.19 -9.07
C ILE A 8 -11.41 19.58 -9.74
N SER A 9 -11.40 19.48 -11.07
CA SER A 9 -10.28 18.95 -11.84
C SER A 9 -8.98 19.72 -11.55
N GLU A 10 -9.04 21.06 -11.55
CA GLU A 10 -7.88 21.90 -11.27
C GLU A 10 -7.42 21.81 -9.81
N GLN A 11 -8.34 21.69 -8.84
CA GLN A 11 -7.97 21.45 -7.45
C GLN A 11 -7.23 20.12 -7.29
N ILE A 12 -7.67 19.05 -7.96
CA ILE A 12 -6.98 17.75 -7.90
C ILE A 12 -5.57 17.86 -8.50
N LYS A 13 -5.44 18.44 -9.70
CA LYS A 13 -4.15 18.58 -10.38
C LYS A 13 -3.16 19.49 -9.64
N SER A 14 -3.65 20.51 -8.94
CA SER A 14 -2.81 21.48 -8.25
C SER A 14 -2.45 21.09 -6.82
N ARG A 15 -3.31 20.29 -6.16
CA ARG A 15 -3.14 19.95 -4.74
C ARG A 15 -2.79 18.48 -4.49
N ILE A 16 -2.87 17.60 -5.47
CA ILE A 16 -2.51 16.18 -5.28
C ILE A 16 -1.23 15.86 -6.04
N ASP A 17 -0.25 15.29 -5.33
CA ASP A 17 1.04 14.87 -5.89
C ASP A 17 1.40 13.45 -5.43
N PRO A 18 1.68 12.49 -6.35
CA PRO A 18 1.53 12.62 -7.80
C PRO A 18 0.06 12.81 -8.22
N ILE A 19 -0.20 13.32 -9.43
CA ILE A 19 -1.57 13.52 -9.92
C ILE A 19 -2.20 12.14 -10.15
N PRO A 20 -3.33 11.80 -9.50
CA PRO A 20 -3.98 10.50 -9.71
C PRO A 20 -4.62 10.43 -11.09
N LYS A 21 -4.88 9.22 -11.57
CA LYS A 21 -5.78 9.02 -12.70
C LYS A 21 -7.22 9.14 -12.22
N PHE A 22 -7.99 10.04 -12.82
CA PHE A 22 -9.38 10.26 -12.46
C PHE A 22 -10.23 10.64 -13.66
N ASP A 23 -11.52 10.32 -13.54
CA ASP A 23 -12.57 10.68 -14.49
C ASP A 23 -13.65 11.49 -13.79
N LEU A 24 -14.19 12.49 -14.49
CA LEU A 24 -15.27 13.34 -14.02
C LEU A 24 -16.41 13.27 -15.03
N VAL A 25 -17.57 12.80 -14.57
CA VAL A 25 -18.77 12.66 -15.41
C VAL A 25 -19.94 13.41 -14.77
N ILE A 26 -20.59 14.26 -15.56
CA ILE A 26 -21.85 14.88 -15.17
C ILE A 26 -22.99 13.95 -15.59
N GLN A 27 -23.84 13.58 -14.64
CA GLN A 27 -25.03 12.76 -14.90
C GLN A 27 -26.28 13.46 -14.40
N THR A 28 -27.42 13.21 -15.04
CA THR A 28 -28.74 13.64 -14.54
C THR A 28 -29.46 12.45 -13.94
N VAL A 29 -29.81 12.54 -12.66
CA VAL A 29 -30.56 11.52 -11.90
C VAL A 29 -31.73 12.23 -11.22
N ASP A 30 -32.95 11.76 -11.43
CA ASP A 30 -34.18 12.34 -10.84
C ASP A 30 -34.32 13.87 -11.07
N ASN A 31 -34.05 14.33 -12.29
CA ASN A 31 -34.02 15.75 -12.67
C ASN A 31 -32.99 16.61 -11.89
N LYS A 32 -32.03 15.98 -11.22
CA LYS A 32 -30.89 16.65 -10.59
C LYS A 32 -29.63 16.29 -11.32
N GLU A 33 -28.82 17.27 -11.61
CA GLU A 33 -27.49 17.02 -12.13
C GLU A 33 -26.54 16.70 -10.95
N ILE A 34 -25.72 15.66 -11.10
CA ILE A 34 -24.68 15.24 -10.15
C ILE A 34 -23.34 15.13 -10.86
N ILE A 35 -22.26 15.37 -10.12
CA ILE A 35 -20.89 15.14 -10.58
C ILE A 35 -20.40 13.85 -9.97
N ILE A 36 -20.02 12.89 -10.80
CA ILE A 36 -19.37 11.64 -10.40
C ILE A 36 -17.88 11.79 -10.64
N LEU A 37 -17.11 11.75 -9.56
CA LEU A 37 -15.64 11.72 -9.58
C LEU A 37 -15.19 10.29 -9.29
N GLU A 38 -14.58 9.65 -10.28
CA GLU A 38 -14.00 8.32 -10.14
C GLU A 38 -12.48 8.44 -10.07
N ILE A 39 -11.89 7.92 -8.99
CA ILE A 39 -10.43 7.89 -8.81
C ILE A 39 -9.96 6.46 -9.03
N SER A 40 -9.13 6.25 -10.06
CA SER A 40 -8.50 4.96 -10.29
C SER A 40 -7.50 4.64 -9.18
N ARG A 41 -7.39 3.36 -8.81
CA ARG A 41 -6.35 2.92 -7.87
C ARG A 41 -4.98 3.19 -8.47
N GLY A 42 -4.24 4.09 -7.83
CA GLY A 42 -2.87 4.42 -8.22
C GLY A 42 -1.84 3.44 -7.68
N LEU A 43 -0.74 3.27 -8.42
CA LEU A 43 0.44 2.52 -7.97
C LEU A 43 1.52 3.44 -7.39
N GLU A 44 1.42 4.75 -7.62
CA GLU A 44 2.43 5.73 -7.21
C GLU A 44 2.18 6.24 -5.79
N THR A 45 1.96 5.34 -4.83
CA THR A 45 1.72 5.72 -3.44
C THR A 45 3.02 6.15 -2.75
N PRO A 46 2.95 7.07 -1.77
CA PRO A 46 1.78 7.82 -1.30
C PRO A 46 1.36 8.96 -2.24
N TYR A 47 0.04 9.17 -2.33
CA TYR A 47 -0.57 10.39 -2.88
C TYR A 47 -0.69 11.44 -1.77
N TYR A 48 -0.01 12.57 -1.94
CA TYR A 48 0.01 13.67 -0.98
C TYR A 48 -1.01 14.74 -1.36
N TYR A 49 -1.75 15.23 -0.36
CA TYR A 49 -2.37 16.54 -0.43
C TYR A 49 -1.33 17.61 -0.09
N VAL A 50 -1.17 18.59 -0.98
CA VAL A 50 -0.20 19.67 -0.90
C VAL A 50 -0.94 20.97 -0.60
N SER A 51 -0.60 21.61 0.52
CA SER A 51 -1.14 22.92 0.90
C SER A 51 -0.12 23.68 1.73
N GLU A 52 0.16 24.94 1.36
CA GLU A 52 0.95 25.87 2.16
C GLU A 52 2.28 25.28 2.70
N GLY A 53 3.04 24.61 1.83
CA GLY A 53 4.33 24.01 2.17
C GLY A 53 4.25 22.67 2.91
N THR A 54 3.05 22.19 3.24
CA THR A 54 2.84 20.89 3.88
C THR A 54 2.43 19.84 2.85
N ARG A 55 2.95 18.61 3.03
CA ARG A 55 2.55 17.41 2.29
C ARG A 55 1.98 16.40 3.27
N THR A 56 0.72 16.02 3.10
CA THR A 56 0.06 15.06 3.99
C THR A 56 -0.62 13.97 3.18
N ALA A 57 -0.30 12.72 3.48
CA ALA A 57 -1.00 11.57 2.95
C ALA A 57 -2.15 11.17 3.89
N TYR A 58 -3.21 10.61 3.32
CA TYR A 58 -4.40 10.21 4.06
C TYR A 58 -4.73 8.75 3.79
N GLN A 59 -5.39 8.12 4.75
CA GLN A 59 -5.99 6.80 4.60
C GLN A 59 -7.47 6.85 4.93
N ARG A 60 -8.28 6.08 4.19
CA ARG A 60 -9.70 5.93 4.49
C ARG A 60 -9.89 4.92 5.61
N VAL A 61 -10.57 5.32 6.67
CA VAL A 61 -10.96 4.49 7.81
C VAL A 61 -12.47 4.63 7.97
N GLY A 62 -13.21 3.58 7.62
CA GLY A 62 -14.66 3.63 7.56
C GLY A 62 -15.16 4.64 6.53
N ASN A 63 -15.95 5.62 6.98
CA ASN A 63 -16.53 6.66 6.15
C ASN A 63 -15.65 7.92 6.03
N GLU A 64 -14.53 8.01 6.75
CA GLU A 64 -13.68 9.22 6.82
C GLU A 64 -12.26 8.98 6.30
N SER A 65 -11.60 10.08 5.95
CA SER A 65 -10.17 10.10 5.61
C SER A 65 -9.40 10.76 6.75
N ILE A 66 -8.42 10.06 7.31
CA ILE A 66 -7.56 10.59 8.38
C ILE A 66 -6.11 10.70 7.91
N PRO A 67 -5.31 11.66 8.42
CA PRO A 67 -3.88 11.71 8.14
C PRO A 67 -3.20 10.40 8.54
N VAL A 68 -2.29 9.91 7.71
CA VAL A 68 -1.49 8.74 8.08
C VAL A 68 -0.45 9.11 9.13
N ASP A 69 -0.21 8.20 10.08
CA ASP A 69 0.92 8.30 11.00
C ASP A 69 2.24 7.89 10.30
N ALA A 70 3.35 7.96 11.02
CA ALA A 70 4.66 7.64 10.47
C ALA A 70 4.78 6.18 9.97
N ARG A 71 4.01 5.25 10.56
CA ARG A 71 4.00 3.83 10.14
C ARG A 71 3.19 3.68 8.85
N GLY A 72 1.98 4.23 8.80
CA GLY A 72 1.14 4.22 7.61
C GLY A 72 1.81 4.89 6.42
N LEU A 73 2.57 5.98 6.65
CA LEU A 73 3.37 6.61 5.60
C LEU A 73 4.43 5.67 5.04
N LYS A 74 5.16 4.94 5.90
CA LYS A 74 6.15 3.93 5.45
C LYS A 74 5.50 2.84 4.61
N GLU A 75 4.32 2.36 5.02
CA GLU A 75 3.59 1.35 4.26
C GLU A 75 3.17 1.84 2.88
N LEU A 76 2.72 3.10 2.77
CA LEU A 76 2.38 3.69 1.47
C LEU A 76 3.63 3.84 0.58
N ILE A 77 4.77 4.22 1.14
CA ILE A 77 6.03 4.31 0.39
C ILE A 77 6.45 2.94 -0.13
N LEU A 78 6.40 1.91 0.73
CA LEU A 78 6.76 0.54 0.33
C LEU A 78 5.85 0.03 -0.79
N ARG A 79 4.53 0.25 -0.67
CA ARG A 79 3.57 -0.10 -1.73
C ARG A 79 3.89 0.56 -3.07
N GLY A 80 4.39 1.79 -3.05
CA GLY A 80 4.72 2.54 -4.27
C GLY A 80 5.92 1.99 -5.02
N ILE A 81 6.76 1.20 -4.37
CA ILE A 81 7.93 0.56 -4.96
C ILE A 81 7.74 -0.97 -5.13
N ASP A 82 6.47 -1.42 -5.20
CA ASP A 82 6.08 -2.84 -5.25
C ASP A 82 6.72 -3.69 -4.13
N SER A 83 6.87 -3.08 -2.95
CA SER A 83 7.40 -3.74 -1.77
C SER A 83 6.41 -3.67 -0.61
N THR A 84 6.63 -4.53 0.36
CA THR A 84 5.94 -4.53 1.64
C THR A 84 6.98 -4.60 2.74
N TYR A 85 6.57 -4.28 3.97
CA TYR A 85 7.47 -4.41 5.11
C TYR A 85 7.95 -5.86 5.25
N ASP A 86 7.04 -6.81 5.05
CA ASP A 86 7.29 -8.24 5.19
C ASP A 86 8.06 -8.85 4.02
N SER A 87 8.11 -8.20 2.85
CA SER A 87 8.90 -8.66 1.69
C SER A 87 10.34 -8.14 1.67
N SER A 88 10.70 -7.25 2.61
CA SER A 88 12.05 -6.69 2.67
C SER A 88 12.99 -7.67 3.38
N ILE A 89 14.15 -7.94 2.77
CA ILE A 89 15.17 -8.79 3.39
C ILE A 89 15.62 -8.15 4.70
N SER A 90 15.48 -8.90 5.77
CA SER A 90 15.98 -8.52 7.08
C SER A 90 17.49 -8.34 7.04
N ARG A 91 18.03 -7.36 7.78
CA ARG A 91 19.48 -7.21 8.00
C ARG A 91 20.11 -8.31 8.85
N TYR A 92 19.30 -9.23 9.37
CA TYR A 92 19.72 -10.32 10.23
C TYR A 92 19.97 -11.57 9.39
N GLU A 93 21.17 -12.14 9.51
CA GLU A 93 21.55 -13.40 8.84
C GLU A 93 20.82 -14.59 9.49
N PHE A 94 20.24 -15.46 8.67
CA PHE A 94 19.40 -16.58 9.13
C PHE A 94 20.17 -17.53 10.05
N GLU A 95 21.45 -17.77 9.75
CA GLU A 95 22.35 -18.67 10.48
C GLU A 95 22.62 -18.21 11.92
N ASN A 96 22.43 -16.92 12.20
CA ASN A 96 22.69 -16.34 13.51
C ASN A 96 21.51 -16.48 14.49
N TYR A 97 20.38 -17.07 14.06
CA TYR A 97 19.15 -17.13 14.84
C TYR A 97 18.58 -18.54 14.99
N SER A 98 17.89 -18.78 16.12
CA SER A 98 17.24 -20.05 16.42
C SER A 98 15.72 -19.93 16.31
N PHE A 99 15.09 -20.91 15.64
CA PHE A 99 13.65 -20.95 15.39
C PHE A 99 12.92 -21.99 16.25
N THR A 100 13.51 -22.44 17.37
CA THR A 100 12.96 -23.53 18.21
C THR A 100 11.52 -23.31 18.64
N LYS A 101 11.12 -22.06 18.95
CA LYS A 101 9.73 -21.74 19.31
C LYS A 101 8.76 -21.94 18.15
N LEU A 102 9.15 -21.53 16.94
CA LEU A 102 8.34 -21.71 15.73
C LEU A 102 8.15 -23.21 15.45
N LYS A 103 9.25 -23.98 15.45
CA LYS A 103 9.22 -25.44 15.21
C LYS A 103 8.31 -26.16 16.21
N ALA A 104 8.43 -25.83 17.50
CA ALA A 104 7.59 -26.42 18.55
C ALA A 104 6.10 -26.07 18.38
N ALA A 105 5.80 -24.79 18.10
CA ALA A 105 4.42 -24.34 17.90
C ALA A 105 3.79 -24.95 16.64
N TYR A 106 4.56 -25.13 15.57
CA TYR A 106 4.11 -25.80 14.36
C TYR A 106 3.77 -27.27 14.64
N LYS A 107 4.70 -28.03 15.23
CA LYS A 107 4.49 -29.44 15.60
C LYS A 107 3.26 -29.66 16.46
N GLN A 108 3.05 -28.77 17.44
CA GLN A 108 1.88 -28.84 18.32
C GLN A 108 0.55 -28.66 17.57
N ARG A 109 0.54 -27.83 16.52
CA ARG A 109 -0.67 -27.48 15.77
C ARG A 109 -0.97 -28.43 14.62
N THR A 110 0.06 -28.89 13.91
CA THR A 110 -0.09 -29.67 12.68
C THR A 110 0.18 -31.15 12.88
N GLY A 111 0.92 -31.53 13.93
CA GLY A 111 1.44 -32.88 14.11
C GLY A 111 2.69 -33.17 13.28
N GLU A 112 3.09 -32.27 12.39
CA GLU A 112 4.23 -32.43 11.48
C GLU A 112 5.48 -31.68 11.96
N ASN A 113 6.66 -32.15 11.58
CA ASN A 113 7.90 -31.42 11.84
C ASN A 113 7.98 -30.18 10.93
N PHE A 114 8.77 -29.19 11.35
CA PHE A 114 9.03 -27.99 10.55
C PHE A 114 10.45 -28.10 9.97
N ASP A 115 10.51 -28.33 8.66
CA ASP A 115 11.71 -28.67 7.91
C ASP A 115 12.24 -27.47 7.11
N GLU A 116 13.32 -27.63 6.35
CA GLU A 116 13.99 -26.52 5.64
C GLU A 116 13.07 -25.86 4.59
N ASP A 117 12.36 -26.68 3.81
CA ASP A 117 11.44 -26.21 2.78
C ASP A 117 10.29 -25.36 3.38
N ASP A 118 9.91 -25.61 4.63
CA ASP A 118 8.89 -24.82 5.31
C ASP A 118 9.35 -23.38 5.58
N PHE A 119 10.66 -23.14 5.79
CA PHE A 119 11.17 -21.76 5.92
C PHE A 119 10.99 -20.97 4.63
N ILE A 120 11.17 -21.61 3.48
CA ILE A 120 10.92 -21.00 2.16
C ILE A 120 9.40 -20.81 1.98
N SER A 121 8.60 -21.83 2.26
CA SER A 121 7.13 -21.76 2.13
C SER A 121 6.53 -20.66 3.01
N PHE A 122 7.13 -20.38 4.17
CA PHE A 122 6.71 -19.33 5.09
C PHE A 122 7.35 -17.97 4.76
N SER A 123 8.13 -17.88 3.67
CA SER A 123 8.86 -16.69 3.24
C SER A 123 9.82 -16.13 4.32
N LEU A 124 10.35 -17.01 5.19
CA LEU A 124 11.34 -16.65 6.21
C LEU A 124 12.76 -16.63 5.64
N ILE A 125 13.00 -17.38 4.56
CA ILE A 125 14.19 -17.33 3.72
C ILE A 125 13.77 -17.25 2.26
N LEU A 126 14.60 -16.63 1.42
CA LEU A 126 14.39 -16.62 -0.03
C LEU A 126 15.10 -17.83 -0.65
N TYR A 127 14.59 -18.33 -1.78
CA TYR A 127 15.35 -19.28 -2.60
C TYR A 127 16.68 -18.64 -3.01
N GLU A 128 17.80 -19.30 -2.75
CA GLU A 128 19.03 -18.97 -3.48
C GLU A 128 18.78 -19.34 -4.95
N MET A 129 18.56 -18.33 -5.80
CA MET A 129 18.81 -18.54 -7.22
C MET A 129 20.30 -18.79 -7.36
N GLU A 130 20.68 -20.01 -7.74
CA GLU A 130 22.03 -20.31 -8.19
C GLU A 130 22.47 -19.18 -9.13
N ARG A 131 23.42 -18.37 -8.67
CA ARG A 131 24.13 -17.42 -9.53
C ARG A 131 24.94 -18.27 -10.50
N SER A 132 24.28 -18.71 -11.56
CA SER A 132 24.91 -19.37 -12.68
C SER A 132 25.75 -18.32 -13.41
N GLY A 133 27.07 -18.50 -13.26
CA GLY A 133 28.18 -18.15 -14.17
C GLY A 133 28.04 -16.96 -15.10
#